data_AF-A0A2W6C179-F1
#
_entry.id   AF-A0A2W6C179-F1
#
_cell.length_a   1.000
_cell.length_b   1.000
_cell.length_c   1.000
_cell.angle_alpha   90.00
_cell.angle_beta   90.00
_cell.angle_gamma   90.00
#
_symmetry.space_group_name_H-M   'P 1'
#
loop_
_entity.id
_entity.type
_entity.pdbx_description
1 polymer ?
#
loop_
_entity_poly.entity_id
_entity_poly.type
_entity_poly.pdbx_seq_one_letter_code
_entity_poly.pdbx_strand_id
1 'polypeptide(L)'
;MTRGPLVVLPHRQYVLFAGDLGAIEQWEQKFGGGGFYPPPAFAWPADHRWCFTSDVDSHWAGIGASAGAIESLTTRTDVDIVRASPDRAPLGYAS
;
A
#
# COMPACT_ATOMS: atom_id res chain seq x y z
N MET A 1 -11.79 -19.95 5.25
CA MET A 1 -12.03 -18.62 5.86
C MET A 1 -11.05 -18.45 7.00
N THR A 2 -10.10 -17.52 6.86
CA THR A 2 -9.04 -17.30 7.84
C THR A 2 -9.61 -16.56 9.04
N ARG A 3 -9.48 -17.14 10.24
CA ARG A 3 -9.90 -16.51 11.51
C ARG A 3 -8.83 -15.49 11.92
N GLY A 4 -9.17 -14.22 11.92
CA GLY A 4 -8.29 -13.13 12.36
C GLY A 4 -9.07 -11.81 12.52
N PRO A 5 -8.49 -10.79 13.18
CA PRO A 5 -9.10 -9.46 13.25
C PRO A 5 -9.37 -8.91 11.84
N LEU A 6 -10.53 -8.28 11.65
CA LEU A 6 -10.89 -7.65 10.38
C LEU A 6 -10.62 -6.15 10.43
N VAL A 7 -9.95 -5.65 9.40
CA VAL A 7 -9.84 -4.22 9.09
C VAL A 7 -10.91 -3.89 8.05
N VAL A 8 -11.88 -3.07 8.43
CA VAL A 8 -12.98 -2.65 7.57
C VAL A 8 -12.74 -1.23 7.10
N LEU A 9 -12.56 -1.06 5.80
CA LEU A 9 -12.51 0.24 5.12
C LEU A 9 -13.83 0.44 4.36
N PRO A 10 -14.18 1.68 3.97
CA PRO A 10 -15.26 1.89 3.02
C PRO A 10 -15.07 0.99 1.80
N HIS A 11 -16.07 0.16 1.51
CA HIS A 11 -16.12 -0.77 0.36
C HIS A 11 -15.13 -1.95 0.37
N ARG A 12 -14.28 -2.14 1.39
CA ARG A 12 -13.30 -3.24 1.44
C ARG A 12 -13.12 -3.81 2.85
N GLN A 13 -12.86 -5.12 2.94
CA GLN A 13 -12.57 -5.81 4.19
C GLN A 13 -11.31 -6.65 4.04
N TYR A 14 -10.41 -6.55 5.03
CA TYR A 14 -9.13 -7.25 5.04
C TYR A 14 -8.98 -8.04 6.33
N VAL A 15 -8.32 -9.20 6.25
CA VAL A 15 -7.87 -9.94 7.45
C VAL A 15 -6.50 -9.41 7.83
N LEU A 16 -6.32 -9.04 9.09
CA LEU A 16 -5.05 -8.57 9.62
C LEU A 16 -4.19 -9.75 10.08
N PHE A 17 -2.96 -9.80 9.59
CA PHE A 17 -1.91 -10.71 10.04
C PHE A 17 -0.75 -9.92 10.64
N ALA A 18 -0.06 -10.52 11.61
CA ALA A 18 1.13 -9.96 12.23
C ALA A 18 2.24 -11.03 12.26
N GLY A 19 3.45 -10.63 11.93
CA GLY A 19 4.62 -11.51 11.87
C GLY A 19 5.83 -10.78 11.31
N ASP A 20 6.96 -11.46 11.27
CA ASP A 20 8.18 -10.94 10.64
C ASP A 20 8.00 -10.82 9.12
N LEU A 21 8.86 -10.03 8.47
CA LEU A 21 8.77 -9.81 7.02
C LEU A 21 8.78 -11.11 6.21
N GLY A 22 9.58 -12.11 6.64
CA GLY A 22 9.63 -13.44 6.01
C GLY A 22 8.38 -14.30 6.21
N ALA A 23 7.41 -13.87 7.03
CA ALA A 23 6.12 -14.54 7.16
C ALA A 23 5.22 -14.31 5.94
N ILE A 24 5.47 -13.27 5.13
CA ILE A 24 4.70 -12.99 3.92
C ILE A 24 4.77 -14.17 2.93
N GLU A 25 5.98 -14.66 2.65
CA GLU A 25 6.17 -15.84 1.78
C GLU A 25 5.44 -17.08 2.31
N GLN A 26 5.45 -17.27 3.64
CA GLN A 26 4.75 -18.40 4.27
C GLN A 26 3.23 -18.27 4.13
N TRP A 27 2.69 -17.05 4.23
CA TRP A 27 1.27 -16.78 4.03
C TRP A 27 0.86 -17.00 2.58
N GLU A 28 1.67 -16.54 1.61
CA GLU A 28 1.45 -16.79 0.19
C GLU A 28 1.37 -18.30 -0.11
N GLN A 29 2.33 -19.09 0.38
CA GLN A 29 2.32 -20.54 0.23
C GLN A 29 1.09 -21.18 0.88
N LYS A 30 0.75 -20.75 2.10
CA LYS A 30 -0.34 -21.31 2.89
C LYS A 30 -1.71 -21.01 2.31
N PHE A 31 -1.93 -19.80 1.79
CA PHE A 31 -3.23 -19.33 1.34
C PHE A 31 -3.41 -19.40 -0.18
N GLY A 32 -2.33 -19.39 -0.95
CA GLY A 32 -2.36 -19.47 -2.40
C GLY A 32 -2.72 -20.86 -2.95
N GLY A 33 -2.63 -21.92 -2.15
CA GLY A 33 -3.03 -23.27 -2.56
C GLY A 33 -2.27 -23.79 -3.79
N GLY A 34 -1.02 -23.34 -3.99
CA GLY A 34 -0.22 -23.63 -5.18
C GLY A 34 -0.43 -22.67 -6.37
N GLY A 35 -1.34 -21.70 -6.26
CA GLY A 35 -1.55 -20.61 -7.21
C GLY A 35 -1.02 -19.26 -6.72
N PHE A 36 -1.14 -18.24 -7.56
CA PHE A 36 -0.79 -16.85 -7.21
C PHE A 36 -1.64 -16.36 -6.03
N TYR A 37 -0.98 -15.83 -5.00
CA TYR A 37 -1.62 -15.15 -3.88
C TYR A 37 -1.17 -13.69 -3.89
N PRO A 38 -2.10 -12.71 -3.83
CA PRO A 38 -1.72 -11.32 -3.91
C PRO A 38 -0.89 -10.90 -2.68
N PRO A 39 0.09 -9.99 -2.86
CA PRO A 39 0.81 -9.42 -1.73
C PRO A 39 -0.15 -8.67 -0.78
N PRO A 40 0.24 -8.41 0.47
CA PRO A 40 -0.58 -7.65 1.39
C PRO A 40 -1.02 -6.30 0.80
N ALA A 41 -2.32 -6.04 0.81
CA ALA A 41 -2.86 -4.75 0.35
C ALA A 41 -2.33 -3.57 1.16
N PHE A 42 -2.07 -3.80 2.45
CA PHE A 42 -1.45 -2.87 3.38
C PHE A 42 -0.40 -3.60 4.21
N ALA A 43 0.77 -3.00 4.40
CA ALA A 43 1.81 -3.49 5.29
C ALA A 43 2.46 -2.33 6.06
N TRP A 44 2.70 -2.52 7.35
CA TRP A 44 3.36 -1.54 8.21
C TRP A 44 4.14 -2.25 9.33
N PRO A 45 5.24 -1.66 9.82
CA PRO A 45 5.99 -2.17 10.95
C PRO A 45 5.22 -1.94 12.25
N ALA A 46 5.55 -2.68 13.32
CA ALA A 46 4.89 -2.53 14.62
C ALA A 46 4.98 -1.10 15.22
N ASP A 47 5.97 -0.30 14.80
CA ASP A 47 6.14 1.09 15.22
C ASP A 47 5.34 2.12 14.39
N HIS A 48 4.58 1.65 13.38
CA HIS A 48 3.72 2.45 12.52
C HIS A 48 4.42 3.63 11.81
N ARG A 49 5.76 3.60 11.66
CA ARG A 49 6.51 4.71 11.05
C ARG A 49 6.28 4.88 9.55
N TRP A 50 5.79 3.85 8.87
CA TRP A 50 5.44 3.89 7.45
C TRP A 50 4.31 2.89 7.15
N CYS A 51 3.65 3.08 6.03
CA CYS A 51 2.67 2.13 5.51
C CYS A 51 2.90 1.99 4.00
N PHE A 52 2.96 0.75 3.52
CA PHE A 52 3.02 0.41 2.11
C PHE A 52 1.67 -0.15 1.66
N THR A 53 1.20 0.29 0.49
CA THR A 53 -0.08 -0.15 -0.07
C THR A 53 0.12 -0.73 -1.47
N SER A 54 -0.28 -1.98 -1.69
CA SER A 54 -0.09 -2.68 -2.98
C SER A 54 -1.33 -2.72 -3.85
N ASP A 55 -2.50 -2.39 -3.29
CA ASP A 55 -3.81 -2.50 -3.94
C ASP A 55 -4.20 -1.16 -4.59
N VAL A 56 -3.36 -0.72 -5.53
CA VAL A 56 -3.53 0.55 -6.26
C VAL A 56 -3.67 0.27 -7.75
N ASP A 57 -4.91 0.29 -8.25
CA ASP A 57 -5.28 0.21 -9.68
C ASP A 57 -4.78 1.41 -10.53
N SER A 58 -3.86 2.22 -10.01
CA SER A 58 -3.34 3.41 -10.70
C SER A 58 -1.94 3.21 -11.23
N HIS A 59 -1.66 3.85 -12.37
CA HIS A 59 -0.31 4.03 -12.92
C HIS A 59 0.58 4.94 -12.03
N TRP A 60 0.12 5.25 -10.82
CA TRP A 60 0.71 6.20 -9.88
C TRP A 60 0.80 5.55 -8.50
N ALA A 61 1.89 5.84 -7.80
CA ALA A 61 2.05 5.56 -6.37
C ALA A 61 1.92 6.87 -5.58
N GLY A 62 1.16 6.84 -4.49
CA GLY A 62 1.04 7.97 -3.56
C GLY A 62 2.03 7.85 -2.40
N ILE A 63 2.64 8.98 -1.99
CA ILE A 63 3.54 9.04 -0.82
C ILE A 63 3.04 10.14 0.11
N GLY A 64 2.69 9.78 1.35
CA GLY A 64 2.46 10.72 2.44
C GLY A 64 3.71 10.83 3.32
N ALA A 65 4.32 12.01 3.40
CA ALA A 65 5.53 12.23 4.19
C ALA A 65 5.58 13.67 4.75
N SER A 66 6.62 13.98 5.53
CA SER A 66 6.87 15.35 6.00
C SER A 66 7.10 16.33 4.84
N ALA A 67 6.81 17.61 5.04
CA ALA A 67 6.99 18.63 4.01
C ALA A 67 8.41 18.63 3.43
N GLY A 68 9.45 18.56 4.26
CA GLY A 68 10.84 18.50 3.78
C GLY A 68 11.17 17.26 2.94
N ALA A 69 10.60 16.10 3.29
CA ALA A 69 10.74 14.89 2.49
C ALA A 69 10.00 15.02 1.14
N ILE A 70 8.80 15.61 1.14
CA ILE A 70 8.05 15.88 -0.10
C ILE A 70 8.81 16.86 -0.99
N GLU A 71 9.36 17.97 -0.46
CA GLU A 71 10.19 18.89 -1.22
C GLU A 71 11.37 18.16 -1.88
N SER A 72 12.13 17.39 -1.10
CA SER A 72 13.27 16.62 -1.61
C SER A 72 12.85 15.64 -2.71
N LEU A 73 11.70 14.97 -2.58
CA LEU A 73 11.18 14.09 -3.61
C LEU A 73 10.83 14.87 -4.88
N THR A 74 10.16 16.02 -4.78
CA THR A 74 9.79 16.83 -5.95
C THR A 74 10.97 17.44 -6.71
N THR A 75 12.18 17.43 -6.14
CA THR A 75 13.40 17.84 -6.86
C THR A 75 14.04 16.74 -7.71
N ARG A 76 13.57 15.49 -7.60
CA ARG A 76 14.07 14.38 -8.39
C ARG A 76 13.63 14.52 -9.85
N THR A 77 14.53 14.20 -10.76
CA THR A 77 14.29 14.26 -12.21
C THR A 77 14.25 12.88 -12.86
N ASP A 78 14.53 11.83 -12.09
CA ASP A 78 14.52 10.43 -12.56
C ASP A 78 13.14 9.77 -12.43
N VAL A 79 12.19 10.44 -11.76
CA VAL A 79 10.80 10.01 -11.60
C VAL A 79 9.90 11.25 -11.69
N ASP A 80 8.76 11.15 -12.37
CA ASP A 80 7.75 12.22 -12.36
C ASP A 80 7.01 12.23 -11.03
N ILE A 81 7.17 13.31 -10.27
CA ILE A 81 6.61 13.46 -8.93
C ILE A 81 5.80 14.74 -8.88
N VAL A 82 4.49 14.57 -8.74
CA VAL A 82 3.52 15.67 -8.62
C VAL A 82 2.93 15.73 -7.21
N ARG A 83 2.67 16.94 -6.72
CA ARG A 83 1.94 17.10 -5.45
C ARG A 83 0.47 16.71 -5.65
N ALA A 84 0.00 15.79 -4.82
CA ALA A 84 -1.41 15.43 -4.74
C ALA A 84 -2.17 16.44 -3.86
N SER A 85 -3.42 16.71 -4.22
CA SER A 85 -4.33 17.56 -3.44
C SER A 85 -5.66 16.84 -3.26
N PRO A 86 -6.24 16.76 -2.06
CA PRO A 86 -7.46 15.98 -1.80
C PRO A 86 -8.70 16.53 -2.54
N ASP A 87 -8.69 17.80 -2.91
CA ASP A 87 -9.69 18.49 -3.71
C ASP A 87 -9.49 18.31 -5.23
N ARG A 88 -8.41 17.65 -5.66
CA ARG A 88 -8.08 17.47 -7.08
C ARG A 88 -7.85 15.99 -7.39
N ALA A 89 -8.61 15.47 -8.36
CA ALA A 89 -8.37 14.13 -8.87
C ALA A 89 -6.94 14.03 -9.45
N PRO A 90 -6.21 12.92 -9.21
CA PRO A 90 -4.88 12.72 -9.79
C PRO A 90 -4.93 12.78 -11.32
N LEU A 91 -3.88 13.34 -11.92
CA LEU A 91 -3.74 13.42 -13.38
C LEU A 91 -3.62 11.99 -13.94
N GLY A 92 -4.67 11.50 -14.60
CA GLY A 92 -4.75 10.12 -15.10
C GLY A 92 -6.12 9.44 -14.91
N TYR A 93 -7.00 10.03 -14.10
CA TYR A 93 -8.40 9.58 -13.97
C TYR A 93 -9.38 10.37 -14.86
N ALA A 94 -8.90 11.30 -15.68
CA ALA A 94 -9.69 11.95 -16.72
C ALA A 94 -9.62 11.09 -17.99
N SER A 95 -10.52 10.13 -18.11
CA SER A 95 -10.82 9.40 -19.35
C SER A 95 -12.33 9.26 -19.45
#